data_AF-A0A7C1TV29-F1
#
_entry.id   AF-A0A7C1TV29-F1
#
_cell.length_a   1.000
_cell.length_b   1.000
_cell.length_c   1.000
_cell.angle_alpha   90.00
_cell.angle_beta   90.00
_cell.angle_gamma   90.00
#
_symmetry.space_group_name_H-M   'P 1'
#
loop_
_entity.id
_entity.type
_entity.pdbx_description
1 polymer ?
#
loop_
_entity_poly.entity_id
_entity_poly.type
_entity_poly.pdbx_seq_one_letter_code
_entity_poly.pdbx_strand_id
1 'polypeptide(L)'
;MQVIGTSQFVGRLQAHIQVPDSTFIYAIFILLIYTMSAAFATAVWAVDIRVNAGGNAYTDGASNVWSADTGFNTGRISTAGSGVAITGTTDDVLYQVQRFDSAAAPDLIYSFAVPNGDYTVKLHFAENYSGVFSVGARVFGVQMEGATVISNLDIYGTVGANVALVRSVPVTVADGQMDIHF
;
A
#
# COMPACT_ATOMS: atom_id res chain seq x y z
N MET A 1 -14.09 9.16 26.50
CA MET A 1 -13.29 7.93 26.56
C MET A 1 -12.70 7.74 25.17
N GLN A 2 -11.38 7.86 25.12
CA GLN A 2 -10.53 8.18 23.99
C GLN A 2 -9.98 6.90 23.37
N VAL A 3 -10.19 6.68 22.06
CA VAL A 3 -9.34 5.88 21.14
C VAL A 3 -9.77 6.32 19.72
N ILE A 4 -9.18 7.39 19.13
CA ILE A 4 -7.93 7.44 18.34
C ILE A 4 -7.95 6.45 17.17
N GLY A 5 -7.70 7.02 15.98
CA GLY A 5 -7.70 6.40 14.66
C GLY A 5 -7.23 4.95 14.61
N THR A 6 -7.99 4.04 14.01
CA THR A 6 -7.37 2.84 13.44
C THR A 6 -6.95 3.17 12.04
N SER A 7 -5.70 2.94 11.75
CA SER A 7 -5.27 2.72 10.38
C SER A 7 -5.91 1.45 9.81
N GLN A 8 -6.24 1.47 8.52
CA GLN A 8 -6.67 0.30 7.78
C GLN A 8 -5.95 0.26 6.43
N PHE A 9 -4.77 -0.32 6.34
CA PHE A 9 -4.15 -0.49 5.03
C PHE A 9 -4.97 -1.47 4.17
N VAL A 10 -5.37 -1.07 2.98
CA VAL A 10 -5.68 -2.02 1.89
C VAL A 10 -4.93 -1.52 0.67
N GLY A 11 -3.62 -1.30 0.73
CA GLY A 11 -2.92 -0.63 -0.36
C GLY A 11 -2.31 -1.49 -1.46
N ARG A 12 -2.54 -1.13 -2.74
CA ARG A 12 -1.76 -1.59 -3.90
C ARG A 12 -0.51 -0.72 -4.08
N LEU A 13 0.68 -1.25 -3.89
CA LEU A 13 1.91 -0.59 -4.34
C LEU A 13 2.14 -0.92 -5.82
N GLN A 14 1.84 0.03 -6.72
CA GLN A 14 2.38 -0.01 -8.07
C GLN A 14 3.66 0.80 -8.10
N ALA A 15 4.80 0.12 -7.97
CA ALA A 15 6.08 0.66 -8.39
C ALA A 15 6.04 0.93 -9.89
N HIS A 16 6.17 2.18 -10.32
CA HIS A 16 6.57 2.44 -11.69
C HIS A 16 7.79 3.34 -11.61
N ILE A 17 8.95 2.73 -11.77
CA ILE A 17 10.20 3.48 -11.84
C ILE A 17 10.07 4.44 -13.03
N GLN A 18 10.09 5.74 -12.78
CA GLN A 18 10.42 6.71 -13.80
C GLN A 18 11.92 6.58 -14.01
N VAL A 19 12.34 5.95 -15.10
CA VAL A 19 13.77 5.87 -15.45
C VAL A 19 14.23 7.28 -15.80
N PRO A 20 15.15 7.92 -15.05
CA PRO A 20 15.82 9.13 -15.52
C PRO A 20 16.84 8.71 -16.58
N ASP A 21 16.84 9.42 -17.71
CA ASP A 21 17.77 9.18 -18.80
C ASP A 21 19.22 9.04 -18.29
N SER A 22 19.84 7.92 -18.68
CA SER A 22 21.04 7.34 -18.08
C SER A 22 22.33 8.11 -18.38
N THR A 23 23.30 8.07 -17.47
CA THR A 23 24.74 7.92 -17.79
C THR A 23 25.57 7.49 -16.55
N PHE A 24 26.67 6.74 -16.79
CA PHE A 24 27.74 6.27 -15.88
C PHE A 24 27.46 4.92 -15.16
N ILE A 25 28.27 3.84 -15.18
CA ILE A 25 29.72 3.51 -15.36
C ILE A 25 29.76 1.99 -15.77
N TYR A 26 30.56 1.41 -16.69
CA TYR A 26 32.00 1.09 -16.64
C TYR A 26 32.54 0.66 -18.02
N ALA A 27 33.77 1.09 -18.29
CA ALA A 27 34.59 0.75 -19.45
C ALA A 27 35.32 -0.59 -19.27
N ILE A 28 35.88 -1.07 -20.40
CA ILE A 28 36.79 -2.22 -20.61
C ILE A 28 36.08 -3.49 -21.09
N PHE A 29 35.75 -3.53 -22.38
CA PHE A 29 36.19 -4.57 -23.33
C PHE A 29 35.82 -4.09 -24.75
N ILE A 30 36.80 -3.61 -25.53
CA ILE A 30 36.63 -3.31 -26.96
C ILE A 30 37.37 -4.41 -27.73
N LEU A 31 36.72 -5.04 -28.72
CA LEU A 31 37.14 -5.03 -30.14
C LEU A 31 36.58 -6.23 -30.94
N LEU A 32 35.41 -6.10 -31.59
CA LEU A 32 35.16 -6.51 -32.99
C LEU A 32 33.74 -6.11 -33.46
N ILE A 33 33.68 -5.07 -34.30
CA ILE A 33 32.74 -4.82 -35.42
C ILE A 33 31.37 -5.55 -35.41
N TYR A 34 30.27 -4.84 -35.10
CA TYR A 34 29.19 -4.51 -36.05
C TYR A 34 28.06 -3.74 -35.35
N THR A 35 27.40 -2.89 -36.12
CA THR A 35 26.28 -2.01 -35.78
C THR A 35 25.14 -2.72 -35.04
N MET A 36 25.18 -2.74 -33.72
CA MET A 36 23.98 -2.77 -32.90
C MET A 36 24.23 -1.76 -31.80
N SER A 37 23.59 -0.59 -31.90
CA SER A 37 23.12 0.06 -30.69
C SER A 37 22.16 -0.94 -30.06
N ALA A 38 22.70 -1.90 -29.31
CA ALA A 38 21.90 -2.66 -28.38
C ALA A 38 21.45 -1.63 -27.35
N ALA A 39 20.26 -1.08 -27.55
CA ALA A 39 19.52 -0.52 -26.45
C ALA A 39 19.41 -1.67 -25.44
N PHE A 40 20.30 -1.66 -24.46
CA PHE A 40 20.13 -2.50 -23.29
C PHE A 40 18.88 -1.94 -22.61
N ALA A 41 17.72 -2.49 -22.97
CA ALA A 41 16.54 -2.35 -22.16
C ALA A 41 16.90 -3.04 -20.85
N THR A 42 17.20 -2.25 -19.82
CA THR A 42 17.18 -2.75 -18.46
C THR A 42 15.79 -3.33 -18.28
N ALA A 43 15.71 -4.64 -18.07
CA ALA A 43 14.46 -5.25 -17.65
C ALA A 43 14.12 -4.64 -16.29
N VAL A 44 13.26 -3.62 -16.29
CA VAL A 44 12.65 -3.13 -15.07
C VAL A 44 11.71 -4.24 -14.65
N TRP A 45 12.15 -5.04 -13.67
CA TRP A 45 11.24 -5.89 -12.94
C TRP A 45 10.25 -4.95 -12.27
N ALA A 46 9.05 -4.85 -12.83
CA ALA A 46 7.97 -4.16 -12.17
C ALA A 46 7.71 -4.91 -10.86
N VAL A 47 8.09 -4.29 -9.75
CA VAL A 47 7.78 -4.82 -8.42
C VAL A 47 6.35 -4.42 -8.12
N ASP A 48 5.45 -5.37 -8.32
CA ASP A 48 4.03 -5.20 -8.09
C ASP A 48 3.65 -5.97 -6.81
N ILE A 49 3.45 -5.23 -5.72
CA ILE A 49 3.16 -5.79 -4.40
C ILE A 49 1.70 -5.51 -4.07
N ARG A 50 0.96 -6.58 -3.79
CA ARG A 50 -0.44 -6.55 -3.35
C ARG A 50 -0.60 -7.41 -2.11
N VAL A 51 -0.98 -6.78 -1.00
CA VAL A 51 -1.14 -7.44 0.30
C VAL A 51 -2.55 -7.20 0.81
N ASN A 52 -3.25 -8.28 1.18
CA ASN A 52 -4.55 -8.21 1.83
C ASN A 52 -4.38 -8.10 3.35
N ALA A 53 -4.34 -6.87 3.89
CA ALA A 53 -4.06 -6.64 5.31
C ALA A 53 -5.09 -7.31 6.22
N GLY A 54 -4.60 -8.06 7.21
CA GLY A 54 -5.38 -8.93 8.09
C GLY A 54 -6.06 -10.13 7.39
N GLY A 55 -6.05 -10.20 6.07
CA GLY A 55 -6.76 -11.20 5.28
C GLY A 55 -5.89 -12.32 4.73
N ASN A 56 -6.57 -13.32 4.14
CA ASN A 56 -5.94 -14.39 3.39
C ASN A 56 -5.61 -13.95 1.96
N ALA A 57 -4.80 -14.77 1.26
CA ALA A 57 -4.57 -14.57 -0.17
C ALA A 57 -5.90 -14.59 -0.95
N TYR A 58 -5.98 -13.74 -1.98
CA TYR A 58 -7.21 -13.51 -2.73
C TYR A 58 -6.88 -13.14 -4.17
N THR A 59 -7.70 -13.59 -5.12
CA THR A 59 -7.62 -13.15 -6.52
C THR A 59 -8.86 -12.31 -6.80
N ASP A 60 -8.65 -11.06 -7.21
CA ASP A 60 -9.74 -10.12 -7.48
C ASP A 60 -10.40 -10.34 -8.84
N GLY A 61 -11.52 -9.66 -9.08
CA GLY A 61 -12.28 -9.74 -10.33
C GLY A 61 -11.49 -9.27 -11.57
N ALA A 62 -10.41 -8.52 -11.38
CA ALA A 62 -9.48 -8.11 -12.44
C ALA A 62 -8.29 -9.07 -12.60
N SER A 63 -8.36 -10.26 -11.98
CA SER A 63 -7.32 -11.30 -12.00
C SER A 63 -5.99 -10.88 -11.37
N ASN A 64 -5.97 -9.84 -10.54
CA ASN A 64 -4.79 -9.56 -9.74
C ASN A 64 -4.72 -10.51 -8.54
N VAL A 65 -3.52 -11.02 -8.28
CA VAL A 65 -3.25 -11.88 -7.12
C VAL A 65 -2.78 -11.01 -5.96
N TRP A 66 -3.50 -11.10 -4.84
CA TRP A 66 -3.17 -10.48 -3.56
C TRP A 66 -2.60 -11.56 -2.64
N SER A 67 -1.42 -11.29 -2.05
CA SER A 67 -0.89 -12.16 -1.01
C SER A 67 -1.77 -12.08 0.24
N ALA A 68 -1.68 -13.12 1.07
CA ALA A 68 -2.09 -12.99 2.47
C ALA A 68 -1.28 -11.87 3.14
N ASP A 69 -1.80 -11.40 4.27
CA ASP A 69 -1.17 -10.34 5.06
C ASP A 69 0.29 -10.65 5.38
N THR A 70 1.20 -9.72 5.05
CA THR A 70 2.64 -9.88 5.20
C THR A 70 3.35 -8.52 5.24
N GLY A 71 4.58 -8.50 5.76
CA GLY A 71 5.40 -7.29 5.84
C GLY A 71 5.06 -6.36 6.99
N PHE A 72 4.24 -6.77 7.97
CA PHE A 72 3.87 -5.94 9.12
C PHE A 72 4.70 -6.25 10.38
N ASN A 73 4.86 -5.26 11.27
CA ASN A 73 5.55 -5.42 12.56
C ASN A 73 4.63 -5.90 13.70
N THR A 74 3.37 -5.44 13.74
CA THR A 74 2.44 -5.59 14.87
C THR A 74 0.98 -5.56 14.41
N GLY A 75 0.06 -5.29 15.32
CA GLY A 75 -1.35 -5.05 15.03
C GLY A 75 -2.25 -6.25 15.30
N ARG A 76 -3.55 -5.97 15.31
CA ARG A 76 -4.65 -6.90 15.52
C ARG A 76 -5.50 -6.94 14.28
N ILE A 77 -6.19 -8.07 14.10
CA ILE A 77 -7.12 -8.26 13.00
C ILE A 77 -8.54 -8.02 13.51
N SER A 78 -9.34 -7.32 12.72
CA SER A 78 -10.79 -7.22 12.90
C SER A 78 -11.48 -7.52 11.58
N THR A 79 -12.70 -8.06 11.65
CA THR A 79 -13.51 -8.35 10.48
C THR A 79 -14.93 -7.82 10.66
N ALA A 80 -15.48 -7.27 9.58
CA ALA A 80 -16.91 -6.94 9.49
C ALA A 80 -17.78 -8.19 9.25
N GLY A 81 -17.17 -9.31 8.87
CA GLY A 81 -17.83 -10.54 8.45
C GLY A 81 -17.93 -10.66 6.93
N SER A 82 -17.85 -11.89 6.42
CA SER A 82 -17.80 -12.17 4.97
C SER A 82 -19.07 -11.85 4.19
N GLY A 83 -20.19 -11.59 4.89
CA GLY A 83 -21.47 -11.22 4.29
C GLY A 83 -21.72 -9.72 4.19
N VAL A 84 -20.80 -8.88 4.66
CA VAL A 84 -20.97 -7.41 4.59
C VAL A 84 -20.59 -6.93 3.19
N ALA A 85 -21.58 -6.42 2.46
CA ALA A 85 -21.34 -5.77 1.17
C ALA A 85 -20.56 -4.47 1.36
N ILE A 86 -19.57 -4.21 0.51
CA ILE A 86 -18.78 -3.00 0.52
C ILE A 86 -19.11 -2.20 -0.74
N THR A 87 -19.71 -1.02 -0.55
CA THR A 87 -20.11 -0.16 -1.68
C THR A 87 -18.88 0.38 -2.39
N GLY A 88 -18.93 0.44 -3.73
CA GLY A 88 -17.84 0.98 -4.55
C GLY A 88 -16.76 -0.03 -4.95
N THR A 89 -16.98 -1.32 -4.67
CA THR A 89 -16.11 -2.42 -5.11
C THR A 89 -16.94 -3.66 -5.46
N THR A 90 -16.36 -4.56 -6.25
CA THR A 90 -16.86 -5.94 -6.44
C THR A 90 -16.04 -6.96 -5.65
N ASP A 91 -14.94 -6.51 -5.05
CA ASP A 91 -13.96 -7.32 -4.34
C ASP A 91 -14.08 -7.09 -2.84
N ASP A 92 -15.27 -7.30 -2.29
CA ASP A 92 -15.62 -7.04 -0.88
C ASP A 92 -14.61 -7.66 0.09
N VAL A 93 -14.09 -8.84 -0.24
CA VAL A 93 -13.12 -9.61 0.57
C VAL A 93 -11.90 -8.77 0.95
N LEU A 94 -11.45 -7.86 0.08
CA LEU A 94 -10.31 -6.98 0.35
C LEU A 94 -10.60 -5.88 1.38
N TYR A 95 -11.87 -5.63 1.69
CA TYR A 95 -12.32 -4.53 2.55
C TYR A 95 -13.12 -5.02 3.78
N GLN A 96 -13.35 -6.33 3.90
CA GLN A 96 -14.08 -6.94 5.02
C GLN A 96 -13.18 -7.29 6.22
N VAL A 97 -11.86 -7.29 6.02
CA VAL A 97 -10.86 -7.56 7.05
C VAL A 97 -9.89 -6.39 7.09
N GLN A 98 -9.43 -6.06 8.29
CA GLN A 98 -8.47 -4.99 8.53
C GLN A 98 -7.41 -5.47 9.51
N ARG A 99 -6.19 -4.96 9.36
CA ARG A 99 -5.20 -4.90 10.43
C ARG A 99 -5.16 -3.49 10.99
N PHE A 100 -5.12 -3.39 12.31
CA PHE A 100 -5.03 -2.13 13.02
C PHE A 100 -4.17 -2.26 14.27
N ASP A 101 -3.59 -1.15 14.70
CA ASP A 101 -3.05 -0.96 16.04
C ASP A 101 -4.04 -0.15 16.90
N SER A 102 -3.90 -0.29 18.22
CA SER A 102 -4.65 0.51 19.18
C SER A 102 -3.75 1.60 19.72
N ALA A 103 -4.31 2.71 20.18
CA ALA A 103 -3.54 3.85 20.71
C ALA A 103 -2.54 3.56 21.85
N ALA A 104 -2.66 2.41 22.53
CA ALA A 104 -1.72 1.98 23.56
C ALA A 104 -0.66 0.98 23.06
N ALA A 105 -0.73 0.57 21.80
CA ALA A 105 0.22 -0.31 21.13
C ALA A 105 1.22 0.52 20.32
N PRO A 106 2.38 -0.03 19.95
CA PRO A 106 3.24 0.58 18.95
C PRO A 106 2.48 0.74 17.62
N ASP A 107 2.82 1.80 16.88
CA ASP A 107 2.27 2.07 15.55
C ASP A 107 2.42 0.86 14.63
N LEU A 108 1.40 0.66 13.79
CA LEU A 108 1.42 -0.34 12.74
C LEU A 108 2.36 0.14 11.62
N ILE A 109 3.30 -0.73 11.23
CA ILE A 109 4.25 -0.46 10.17
C ILE A 109 4.20 -1.62 9.18
N TYR A 110 4.10 -1.28 7.90
CA TYR A 110 4.36 -2.20 6.79
C TYR A 110 5.69 -1.86 6.12
N SER A 111 6.52 -2.87 5.90
CA SER A 111 7.87 -2.74 5.35
C SER A 111 8.09 -3.75 4.22
N PHE A 112 8.46 -3.28 3.03
CA PHE A 112 8.75 -4.13 1.87
C PHE A 112 10.10 -3.82 1.22
N ALA A 113 10.92 -4.85 1.02
CA ALA A 113 12.15 -4.70 0.24
C ALA A 113 11.79 -4.44 -1.23
N VAL A 114 12.18 -3.28 -1.75
CA VAL A 114 11.92 -2.85 -3.14
C VAL A 114 13.14 -2.11 -3.68
N PRO A 115 13.42 -2.15 -4.99
CA PRO A 115 14.47 -1.32 -5.58
C PRO A 115 14.30 0.17 -5.25
N ASN A 116 15.39 0.93 -5.22
CA ASN A 116 15.28 2.38 -5.17
C ASN A 116 14.56 2.90 -6.41
N GLY A 117 13.70 3.90 -6.23
CA GLY A 117 12.96 4.49 -7.34
C GLY A 117 11.66 5.14 -6.92
N ASP A 118 10.89 5.56 -7.92
CA ASP A 118 9.58 6.17 -7.72
C ASP A 118 8.46 5.12 -7.80
N TYR A 119 7.50 5.25 -6.89
CA TYR A 119 6.40 4.32 -6.72
C TYR A 119 5.09 5.10 -6.58
N THR A 120 3.99 4.47 -6.96
CA THR A 120 2.64 4.87 -6.57
C THR A 120 2.09 3.85 -5.59
N VAL A 121 1.99 4.23 -4.31
CA VAL A 121 1.30 3.46 -3.30
C VAL A 121 -0.17 3.83 -3.33
N LYS A 122 -1.03 2.92 -3.77
CA LYS A 122 -2.44 2.97 -3.43
C LYS A 122 -2.60 2.42 -2.04
N LEU A 123 -3.49 3.00 -1.25
CA LEU A 123 -3.96 2.60 0.06
C LEU A 123 -5.48 2.52 -0.04
N HIS A 124 -6.05 1.34 0.01
CA HIS A 124 -7.48 1.16 0.04
C HIS A 124 -7.93 1.13 1.52
N PHE A 125 -9.16 1.48 1.78
CA PHE A 125 -9.73 1.64 3.11
C PHE A 125 -11.22 1.35 3.02
N ALA A 126 -11.84 0.92 4.11
CA ALA A 126 -13.29 0.97 4.26
C ALA A 126 -13.63 1.01 5.74
N GLU A 127 -14.32 2.06 6.20
CA GLU A 127 -14.77 2.06 7.59
C GLU A 127 -15.86 1.01 7.76
N ASN A 128 -15.47 -0.17 8.24
CA ASN A 128 -16.27 -1.37 8.34
C ASN A 128 -16.55 -1.77 9.80
N TYR A 129 -16.06 -0.99 10.76
CA TYR A 129 -16.29 -1.20 12.18
C TYR A 129 -17.40 -0.29 12.69
N SER A 130 -18.56 -0.88 12.98
CA SER A 130 -19.76 -0.15 13.40
C SER A 130 -19.59 0.69 14.68
N GLY A 131 -18.60 0.37 15.53
CA GLY A 131 -18.28 1.14 16.73
C GLY A 131 -17.76 2.55 16.47
N VAL A 132 -17.40 2.89 15.22
CA VAL A 132 -16.93 4.24 14.84
C VAL A 132 -17.63 4.79 13.60
N PHE A 133 -18.86 4.35 13.32
CA PHE A 133 -19.67 4.88 12.22
C PHE A 133 -20.21 6.29 12.50
N SER A 134 -19.29 7.24 12.67
CA SER A 134 -19.58 8.66 12.85
C SER A 134 -18.38 9.51 12.44
N VAL A 135 -18.66 10.71 11.95
CA VAL A 135 -17.62 11.67 11.52
C VAL A 135 -16.74 12.02 12.72
N GLY A 136 -15.43 11.97 12.52
CA GLY A 136 -14.41 12.32 13.51
C GLY A 136 -14.17 11.26 14.59
N ALA A 137 -14.91 10.13 14.59
CA ALA A 137 -14.67 9.07 15.58
C ALA A 137 -13.32 8.38 15.37
N ARG A 138 -12.87 8.31 14.11
CA ARG A 138 -11.61 7.70 13.73
C ARG A 138 -10.86 8.61 12.77
N VAL A 139 -9.76 9.17 13.24
CA VAL A 139 -8.90 10.06 12.47
C VAL A 139 -7.45 9.63 12.68
N PHE A 140 -6.71 9.38 11.61
CA PHE A 140 -5.31 8.97 11.64
C PHE A 140 -4.50 9.60 10.50
N GLY A 141 -3.19 9.44 10.53
CA GLY A 141 -2.28 9.86 9.47
C GLY A 141 -1.62 8.66 8.80
N VAL A 142 -0.95 8.88 7.68
CA VAL A 142 -0.08 7.88 7.07
C VAL A 142 1.25 8.55 6.77
N GLN A 143 2.33 7.90 7.17
CA GLN A 143 3.68 8.31 6.79
C GLN A 143 4.29 7.26 5.87
N MET A 144 5.05 7.71 4.89
CA MET A 144 5.85 6.84 4.02
C MET A 144 7.24 7.44 3.91
N GLU A 145 8.28 6.60 4.00
CA GLU A 145 9.68 7.04 3.88
C GLU A 145 10.02 8.18 4.86
N GLY A 146 9.46 8.12 6.08
CA GLY A 146 9.63 9.14 7.12
C GLY A 146 8.89 10.46 6.90
N ALA A 147 8.09 10.58 5.83
CA ALA A 147 7.30 11.78 5.52
C ALA A 147 5.79 11.53 5.70
N THR A 148 5.06 12.49 6.30
CA THR A 148 3.60 12.43 6.33
C THR A 148 3.02 12.65 4.94
N VAL A 149 2.36 11.63 4.39
CA VAL A 149 1.76 11.65 3.05
C VAL A 149 0.24 11.81 3.06
N ILE A 150 -0.40 11.43 4.18
CA ILE A 150 -1.82 11.67 4.42
C ILE A 150 -1.97 12.16 5.86
N SER A 151 -2.60 13.32 6.03
CA SER A 151 -2.91 13.88 7.35
C SER A 151 -4.41 13.84 7.63
N ASN A 152 -4.80 13.56 8.87
CA ASN A 152 -6.18 13.67 9.35
C ASN A 152 -7.22 12.90 8.51
N LEU A 153 -6.89 11.67 8.10
CA LEU A 153 -7.80 10.82 7.35
C LEU A 153 -8.94 10.33 8.25
N ASP A 154 -10.14 10.81 7.94
CA ASP A 154 -11.42 10.27 8.42
C ASP A 154 -12.11 9.53 7.26
N ILE A 155 -12.06 8.19 7.28
CA ILE A 155 -12.65 7.37 6.22
C ILE A 155 -14.19 7.51 6.22
N TYR A 156 -14.82 7.42 7.40
CA TYR A 156 -16.27 7.56 7.52
C TYR A 156 -16.73 8.96 7.10
N GLY A 157 -16.03 9.99 7.54
CA GLY A 157 -16.29 11.37 7.12
C GLY A 157 -16.10 11.61 5.63
N THR A 158 -15.23 10.82 4.96
CA THR A 158 -15.00 10.93 3.52
C THR A 158 -16.05 10.18 2.70
N VAL A 159 -16.35 8.92 3.04
CA VAL A 159 -17.16 8.02 2.19
C VAL A 159 -18.30 7.32 2.91
N GLY A 160 -18.38 7.39 4.24
CA GLY A 160 -19.37 6.69 5.06
C GLY A 160 -18.99 5.27 5.45
N ALA A 161 -19.94 4.54 6.02
CA ALA A 161 -19.78 3.16 6.47
C ALA A 161 -19.81 2.17 5.30
N ASN A 162 -18.95 1.15 5.35
CA ASN A 162 -18.88 0.05 4.40
C ASN A 162 -18.77 0.52 2.94
N VAL A 163 -17.98 1.56 2.70
CA VAL A 163 -17.69 2.10 1.36
C VAL A 163 -16.19 2.06 1.12
N ALA A 164 -15.77 1.50 -0.01
CA ALA A 164 -14.38 1.45 -0.42
C ALA A 164 -13.84 2.84 -0.74
N LEU A 165 -12.68 3.16 -0.17
CA LEU A 165 -11.92 4.39 -0.43
C LEU A 165 -10.51 4.01 -0.85
N VAL A 166 -10.03 4.52 -1.98
CA VAL A 166 -8.63 4.34 -2.42
C VAL A 166 -7.91 5.69 -2.44
N ARG A 167 -6.77 5.79 -1.73
CA ARG A 167 -5.83 6.90 -1.78
C ARG A 167 -4.60 6.49 -2.57
N SER A 168 -4.23 7.24 -3.61
CA SER A 168 -2.99 6.99 -4.36
C SER A 168 -1.95 8.04 -3.98
N VAL A 169 -0.77 7.59 -3.56
CA VAL A 169 0.31 8.40 -3.02
C VAL A 169 1.58 8.13 -3.82
N PRO A 170 2.18 9.14 -4.47
CA PRO A 170 3.52 9.01 -5.03
C PRO A 170 4.56 9.03 -3.90
N VAL A 171 5.57 8.17 -4.00
CA VAL A 171 6.64 8.06 -3.01
C VAL A 171 7.94 7.63 -3.69
N THR A 172 9.07 8.09 -3.17
CA THR A 172 10.41 7.74 -3.66
C THR A 172 11.13 6.94 -2.60
N VAL A 173 11.54 5.71 -2.93
CA VAL A 173 12.37 4.84 -2.07
C VAL A 173 13.84 5.06 -2.40
N ALA A 174 14.65 5.27 -1.37
CA ALA A 174 16.07 5.61 -1.52
C ALA A 174 17.05 4.63 -0.85
N ASP A 175 16.57 3.69 -0.05
CA ASP A 175 17.39 2.79 0.78
C ASP A 175 17.10 1.29 0.55
N GLY A 176 16.28 0.96 -0.43
CA GLY A 176 15.90 -0.40 -0.80
C GLY A 176 14.71 -0.94 -0.01
N GLN A 177 14.04 -0.09 0.77
CA GLN A 177 13.00 -0.48 1.69
C GLN A 177 11.84 0.53 1.61
N MET A 178 10.63 0.06 1.30
CA MET A 178 9.41 0.85 1.41
C MET A 178 8.85 0.70 2.82
N ASP A 179 8.78 1.78 3.58
CA ASP A 179 8.22 1.82 4.93
C ASP A 179 6.96 2.68 4.99
N ILE A 180 5.88 2.10 5.52
CA ILE A 180 4.55 2.72 5.62
C ILE A 180 4.07 2.64 7.07
N HIS A 181 3.93 3.80 7.70
CA HIS A 181 3.49 3.94 9.09
C HIS A 181 2.08 4.52 9.14
N PHE A 182 1.37 4.16 10.20
CA PHE A 182 -0.07 4.26 10.31
C PHE A 182 -0.53 4.75 11.68
#